data_AF-A0A966F9N4-F1
#
_entry.id   AF-A0A966F9N4-F1
#
_cell.length_a   1.000
_cell.length_b   1.000
_cell.length_c   1.000
_cell.angle_alpha   90.00
_cell.angle_beta   90.00
_cell.angle_gamma   90.00
#
_symmetry.space_group_name_H-M   'P 1'
#
loop_
_entity.id
_entity.type
_entity.pdbx_description
1 polymer ?
#
loop_
_entity_poly.entity_id
_entity_poly.type
_entity_poly.pdbx_seq_one_letter_code
_entity_poly.pdbx_strand_id
1 'polypeptide(L)' 'MSSATISINTGLKPHKVLIELDAHQFEKLAADFGFFSQDFLASLDRAEEDYKKGRIKKINSLRDLTK' A
#
# COMPACT_ATOMS: atom_id res chain seq x y z
N MET A 1 -9.86 -20.17 -1.31
CA MET A 1 -8.40 -20.00 -1.46
C MET A 1 -8.15 -19.47 -2.86
N SER A 2 -8.06 -18.15 -3.02
CA SER A 2 -7.74 -17.55 -4.32
C SER A 2 -6.42 -16.82 -4.21
N SER A 3 -5.46 -17.20 -5.06
CA SER A 3 -4.15 -16.56 -5.18
C SER A 3 -4.06 -15.84 -6.53
N ALA A 4 -3.72 -14.56 -6.52
CA ALA A 4 -3.30 -13.85 -7.73
C ALA A 4 -1.78 -13.97 -7.86
N THR A 5 -1.30 -14.73 -8.85
CA THR A 5 0.13 -14.85 -9.15
C THR A 5 0.54 -13.69 -10.05
N ILE A 6 1.16 -12.65 -9.46
CA ILE A 6 1.71 -11.52 -10.21
C ILE A 6 3.20 -11.77 -10.44
N SER A 7 3.56 -12.22 -11.65
CA SER A 7 4.96 -12.42 -12.04
C SER A 7 5.53 -11.11 -12.58
N ILE A 8 6.32 -10.40 -11.77
CA ILE A 8 6.99 -9.16 -12.18
C ILE A 8 8.44 -9.49 -12.56
N ASN A 9 8.73 -9.50 -13.85
CA ASN A 9 10.07 -9.79 -14.36
C ASN A 9 10.83 -8.47 -14.60
N THR A 10 11.50 -7.96 -13.56
CA THR A 10 12.30 -6.73 -13.67
C THR A 10 13.76 -7.06 -13.97
N GLY A 11 14.17 -6.87 -15.22
CA GLY A 11 15.61 -6.72 -15.52
C GLY A 11 16.22 -5.56 -14.72
N LEU A 12 17.54 -5.56 -14.56
CA LEU A 12 18.41 -4.75 -13.67
C LEU A 12 18.21 -3.20 -13.62
N LYS A 13 17.19 -2.62 -14.22
CA LYS A 13 16.88 -1.18 -14.16
C LYS A 13 15.53 -0.93 -13.48
N PRO A 14 15.41 0.12 -12.64
CA PRO A 14 14.14 0.50 -12.03
C PRO A 14 13.19 1.00 -13.13
N HIS A 15 12.30 0.11 -13.58
CA HIS A 15 11.24 0.45 -14.52
C HIS A 15 9.96 0.68 -13.74
N LYS A 16 9.28 1.80 -14.03
CA LYS A 16 7.93 2.06 -13.53
C LYS A 16 6.99 1.05 -14.19
N VAL A 17 6.39 0.16 -13.40
CA VAL A 17 5.39 -0.81 -13.87
C VAL A 17 4.00 -0.19 -13.69
N LEU A 18 3.26 -0.04 -14.79
CA LEU A 18 1.84 0.30 -14.75
C LEU A 18 1.06 -1.01 -14.85
N ILE A 19 0.15 -1.24 -13.91
CA ILE A 19 -0.74 -2.41 -13.91
C ILE A 19 -2.16 -1.88 -14.05
N GLU A 20 -2.84 -2.29 -15.12
CA GLU A 20 -4.25 -2.01 -15.32
C GLU A 20 -5.05 -3.18 -14.74
N LEU A 21 -5.98 -2.88 -13.84
CA LEU A 21 -6.84 -3.86 -13.17
C LEU A 21 -8.29 -3.46 -13.39
N ASP A 22 -9.17 -4.45 -13.57
CA ASP A 22 -10.60 -4.20 -13.46
C ASP A 22 -10.98 -3.89 -11.99
N ALA A 23 -12.12 -3.22 -11.80
CA ALA A 23 -12.56 -2.78 -10.47
C ALA A 23 -12.75 -3.95 -9.49
N HIS A 24 -13.25 -5.09 -9.96
CA HIS A 24 -13.51 -6.25 -9.12
C HIS A 24 -12.20 -6.95 -8.69
N GLN A 25 -11.22 -7.05 -9.58
CA GLN A 25 -9.88 -7.53 -9.28
C GLN A 25 -9.16 -6.62 -8.30
N PHE A 26 -9.32 -5.30 -8.46
CA PHE A 26 -8.77 -4.34 -7.53
C PHE A 26 -9.42 -4.44 -6.14
N GLU A 27 -10.74 -4.51 -6.05
CA GLU A 27 -11.46 -4.68 -4.78
C GLU A 27 -11.03 -5.95 -4.05
N LYS A 28 -10.91 -7.04 -4.80
CA LYS A 28 -10.44 -8.31 -4.24
C LYS A 28 -9.00 -8.20 -3.71
N LEU A 29 -8.11 -7.56 -4.47
CA LEU A 29 -6.73 -7.34 -4.05
C LEU A 29 -6.67 -6.46 -2.79
N ALA A 30 -7.46 -5.39 -2.73
CA ALA A 30 -7.57 -4.51 -1.57
C ALA A 30 -8.10 -5.27 -0.34
N ALA A 31 -9.06 -6.18 -0.54
CA ALA A 31 -9.57 -7.05 0.51
C ALA A 31 -8.49 -8.03 1.01
N ASP A 32 -7.73 -8.65 0.10
CA ASP A 32 -6.63 -9.55 0.43
C ASP A 32 -5.50 -8.82 1.20
N PHE A 33 -5.29 -7.53 0.93
CA PHE A 33 -4.38 -6.67 1.71
C PHE A 33 -4.98 -6.12 3.00
N GLY A 34 -6.25 -6.41 3.31
CA GLY A 34 -6.90 -5.98 4.54
C GLY A 34 -7.25 -4.49 4.60
N PHE A 35 -7.31 -3.80 3.45
CA PHE A 35 -7.58 -2.35 3.36
C PHE A 35 -9.01 -1.96 3.78
N PHE A 36 -9.88 -2.93 4.03
CA PHE A 36 -11.23 -2.69 4.55
C PHE A 36 -11.40 -3.11 6.02
N SER A 37 -10.32 -3.54 6.69
CA SER A 37 -10.39 -3.88 8.11
C SER A 37 -10.62 -2.63 8.96
N GLN A 38 -11.35 -2.79 10.07
CA GLN A 38 -11.61 -1.67 11.00
C GLN A 38 -10.31 -1.07 11.56
N ASP A 39 -9.32 -1.92 11.85
CA ASP A 39 -8.01 -1.48 12.31
C ASP A 39 -7.28 -0.61 11.29
N PHE A 40 -7.36 -0.98 10.00
CA PHE A 40 -6.77 -0.20 8.92
C PHE A 40 -7.50 1.12 8.72
N LEU A 41 -8.83 1.13 8.70
CA LEU A 41 -9.62 2.36 8.58
C LEU A 41 -9.32 3.32 9.75
N ALA A 42 -9.29 2.81 10.98
CA ALA A 42 -8.89 3.60 12.16
C ALA A 42 -7.42 4.07 12.11
N SER A 43 -6.54 3.38 11.38
CA SER A 43 -5.18 3.86 11.13
C SER A 43 -5.14 5.02 10.14
N LEU A 44 -6.02 5.03 9.13
CA LEU A 44 -6.13 6.12 8.17
C LEU A 44 -6.62 7.40 8.83
N ASP A 45 -7.63 7.32 9.69
CA ASP A 45 -8.15 8.47 10.44
C ASP A 45 -7.04 9.10 11.29
N ARG A 46 -6.28 8.28 12.01
CA ARG A 46 -5.12 8.73 12.80
C ARG A 46 -4.05 9.38 11.91
N ALA A 47 -3.75 8.78 10.76
CA ALA A 47 -2.78 9.32 9.81
C ALA A 47 -3.26 10.67 9.22
N GLU A 48 -4.54 10.82 8.94
CA GLU A 48 -5.12 12.08 8.47
C GLU A 48 -5.04 13.18 9.54
N GLU A 49 -5.35 12.85 10.79
CA GLU A 49 -5.16 13.76 11.90
C GLU A 49 -3.70 14.18 12.07
N ASP A 50 -2.76 13.24 11.98
CA ASP A 50 -1.32 13.50 12.06
C ASP A 50 -0.86 14.42 10.93
N TYR A 51 -1.35 14.19 9.72
CA TYR A 51 -1.10 15.06 8.58
C TYR A 51 -1.61 16.48 8.82
N LYS A 52 -2.87 16.63 9.25
CA LYS A 52 -3.50 17.94 9.55
C LYS A 52 -2.77 18.68 10.68
N LYS A 53 -2.25 17.97 11.67
CA LYS A 53 -1.49 18.51 12.81
C LYS A 53 0.00 18.75 12.48
N GLY A 54 0.45 18.43 11.27
CA GLY A 54 1.85 18.57 10.85
C GLY A 54 2.80 17.55 11.50
N ARG A 55 2.28 16.47 12.11
CA ARG A 55 3.05 15.38 12.72
C ARG A 55 3.57 14.40 11.67
N ILE A 56 4.21 14.94 10.64
CA ILE A 56 4.76 14.17 9.52
C ILE A 56 6.29 14.20 9.57
N LYS A 57 6.92 13.05 9.28
CA LYS A 57 8.38 12.97 9.11
C LYS A 57 8.70 12.44 7.72
N LYS A 58 9.65 13.07 7.04
CA LYS A 58 10.18 12.54 5.79
C LYS A 58 11.06 11.34 6.11
N ILE A 59 10.73 10.18 5.53
CA ILE A 59 11.62 9.02 5.55
C ILE A 59 12.51 9.07 4.31
N ASN A 60 13.81 8.82 4.50
CA ASN A 60 14.75 8.72 3.38
C ASN A 60 14.83 7.27 2.88
N SER A 61 14.54 6.30 3.76
CA SER A 61 14.50 4.89 3.42
C SER A 61 13.44 4.13 4.24
N LEU A 62 13.03 2.96 3.76
CA LEU A 62 12.14 2.07 4.52
C LEU A 62 12.77 1.56 5.83
N ARG A 63 14.11 1.61 5.96
CA ARG A 63 14.81 1.26 7.21
C ARG A 63 14.53 2.27 8.33
N ASP A 64 14.05 3.46 7.98
CA ASP A 64 13.73 4.51 8.96
C ASP A 64 12.42 4.23 9.71
N LEU A 65 11.66 3.20 9.29
CA LEU A 65 10.40 2.76 9.91
C LEU A 65 10.59 1.64 10.94
N THR A 66 11.75 0.98 10.97
CA THR A 66 12.07 -0.12 11.91
C THR A 66 12.82 0.33 13.17
N LYS A 67 13.12 1.63 13.29
CA LYS A 67 13.68 2.25 14.50
C LYS A 67 12.56 2.87 15.33
#